data_AF-A0A8S2YML4-F1
#
_entry.id   AF-A0A8S2YML4-F1
#
_cell.length_a   1.000
_cell.length_b   1.000
_cell.length_c   1.000
_cell.angle_alpha   90.00
_cell.angle_beta   90.00
_cell.angle_gamma   90.00
#
_symmetry.space_group_name_H-M   'P 1'
#
loop_
_entity.id
_entity.type
_entity.pdbx_description
1 polymer ?
#
loop_
_entity_poly.entity_id
_entity_poly.type
_entity_poly.pdbx_seq_one_letter_code
_entity_poly.pdbx_strand_id
1 'polypeptide(L)' 'LSDQGSSHIAQTIGFIKRQKPNLLVECLTPDFRGDKKCVETIVKSNLDVYAHNVETVKELQTHVRDHRANFDQSLNVLIY' A
#
# COMPACT_ATOMS: atom_id res chain seq x y z
N LEU A 1 -10.24 -8.96 6.94
CA LEU A 1 -9.15 -9.24 7.88
C LEU A 1 -8.99 -8.03 8.80
N SER A 2 -8.61 -8.23 10.06
CA SER A 2 -8.49 -7.15 11.06
C SER A 2 -7.41 -6.12 10.72
N ASP A 3 -6.34 -6.54 10.04
CA ASP A 3 -5.20 -5.71 9.60
C ASP A 3 -5.25 -5.38 8.10
N GLN A 4 -6.40 -5.63 7.46
CA GLN A 4 -6.61 -5.42 6.02
C GLN A 4 -5.60 -6.14 5.11
N GLY A 5 -4.91 -7.18 5.62
CA GLY A 5 -3.91 -7.96 4.89
C GLY A 5 -2.49 -7.40 4.95
N SER A 6 -2.25 -6.30 5.65
CA SER A 6 -0.93 -5.65 5.72
C SER A 6 0.16 -6.58 6.28
N SER A 7 -0.13 -7.39 7.30
CA SER A 7 0.86 -8.32 7.87
C SER A 7 1.28 -9.40 6.87
N HIS A 8 0.34 -9.90 6.07
CA HIS A 8 0.64 -10.92 5.07
C HIS A 8 1.55 -10.38 3.97
N ILE A 9 1.29 -9.15 3.51
CA ILE A 9 2.12 -8.45 2.52
C ILE A 9 3.52 -8.21 3.09
N ALA A 10 3.63 -7.67 4.30
CA ALA A 10 4.92 -7.41 4.95
C ALA A 10 5.74 -8.70 5.17
N GLN A 11 5.09 -9.81 5.53
CA GLN A 11 5.75 -11.11 5.67
C GLN A 11 6.28 -11.64 4.33
N THR A 12 5.54 -11.43 3.24
CA THR A 12 5.98 -11.78 1.88
C THR A 12 7.24 -11.01 1.50
N ILE A 13 7.25 -9.70 1.70
CA ILE A 13 8.43 -8.84 1.43
C ILE A 13 9.61 -9.29 2.29
N GLY A 14 9.40 -9.50 3.58
CA GLY A 14 10.45 -9.96 4.49
C GLY A 14 11.01 -11.34 4.09
N PHE A 15 10.18 -12.26 3.60
CA PHE A 15 10.65 -13.54 3.07
C PHE A 15 11.51 -13.36 1.83
N ILE A 16 11.09 -12.52 0.88
CA ILE A 16 11.86 -12.21 -0.32
C ILE A 16 13.23 -11.63 0.06
N LYS A 17 13.28 -10.65 0.96
CA LYS A 17 14.52 -10.02 1.43
C LYS A 17 15.44 -10.98 2.19
N ARG A 18 14.89 -11.93 2.96
CA ARG A 18 15.72 -12.99 3.59
C ARG A 18 16.37 -13.91 2.56
N GLN A 19 15.65 -14.28 1.50
CA GLN A 19 16.15 -15.18 0.46
C GLN A 19 17.12 -14.48 -0.50
N LYS A 20 16.85 -13.21 -0.82
CA LYS A 20 17.63 -12.39 -1.75
C LYS A 20 17.78 -10.97 -1.20
N PRO A 21 18.75 -10.72 -0.30
CA PRO A 21 18.90 -9.42 0.39
C PRO A 21 19.05 -8.23 -0.55
N ASN A 22 19.67 -8.43 -1.71
CA ASN A 22 19.94 -7.38 -2.69
C ASN A 22 18.84 -7.24 -3.76
N LEU A 23 17.80 -8.08 -3.75
CA LEU A 23 16.70 -7.95 -4.71
C LEU A 23 15.87 -6.73 -4.33
N LEU A 24 15.67 -5.81 -5.28
CA LEU A 24 14.76 -4.69 -5.11
C LEU A 24 13.31 -5.18 -5.13
N VAL A 25 12.50 -4.71 -4.20
CA VAL A 25 11.10 -5.06 -4.00
C VAL A 25 10.28 -3.78 -3.98
N GLU A 26 9.41 -3.65 -4.96
CA GLU A 26 8.31 -2.69 -4.94
C GLU A 26 7.03 -3.38 -4.44
N CYS A 27 6.26 -2.68 -3.62
CA CYS A 27 4.94 -3.15 -3.19
C CYS A 27 3.86 -2.15 -3.57
N LEU A 28 3.00 -2.55 -4.50
CA LEU A 28 1.76 -1.85 -4.81
C LEU A 28 0.67 -2.27 -3.80
N THR A 29 0.27 -1.35 -2.92
CA THR A 29 -0.68 -1.63 -1.84
C THR A 29 -2.08 -1.09 -2.14
N PRO A 30 -3.14 -1.65 -1.52
CA PRO A 30 -4.40 -0.92 -1.37
C PRO A 30 -4.20 0.30 -0.47
N ASP A 31 -5.26 1.10 -0.32
CA ASP A 31 -5.27 2.27 0.57
C ASP A 31 -5.47 1.93 2.06
N PHE A 32 -5.63 0.64 2.38
CA PHE A 32 -5.95 0.14 3.72
C PHE A 32 -7.05 0.95 4.41
N ARG A 33 -8.06 1.45 3.67
CA ARG A 33 -9.11 2.30 4.23
C ARG A 33 -8.58 3.48 5.08
N GLY A 34 -7.39 3.98 4.75
CA GLY A 34 -6.71 5.05 5.46
C GLY A 34 -6.06 4.66 6.80
N ASP A 35 -5.95 3.37 7.13
CA ASP A 35 -5.31 2.92 8.37
C ASP A 35 -3.79 3.05 8.29
N LYS A 36 -3.27 4.08 8.95
CA LYS A 36 -1.83 4.36 9.01
C LYS A 36 -1.00 3.24 9.62
N LYS A 37 -1.57 2.40 10.49
CA LYS A 37 -0.85 1.25 11.07
C LYS A 37 -0.58 0.17 10.02
N CYS A 38 -1.50 0.00 9.08
CA CYS A 38 -1.33 -0.91 7.96
C CYS A 38 -0.21 -0.41 7.03
N VAL A 39 -0.19 0.90 6.73
CA VAL A 39 0.89 1.53 5.95
C VAL A 39 2.24 1.39 6.64
N GLU A 40 2.32 1.72 7.92
CA GLU A 40 3.53 1.57 8.75
C GLU A 40 4.07 0.13 8.73
N THR A 41 3.17 -0.86 8.79
CA THR A 41 3.53 -2.28 8.71
C THR A 41 4.23 -2.60 7.38
N ILE A 42 3.74 -2.06 6.27
CA ILE A 42 4.37 -2.25 4.97
C ILE A 42 5.69 -1.50 4.89
N VAL A 43 5.74 -0.23 5.27
CA VAL A 43 6.97 0.59 5.19
C VAL A 43 8.11 -0.02 6.01
N LYS A 44 7.80 -0.64 7.16
CA LYS A 44 8.78 -1.34 8.00
C LYS A 44 9.19 -2.72 7.50
N SER A 45 8.62 -3.22 6.40
CA SER A 45 8.92 -4.55 5.86
C SER A 45 10.24 -4.65 5.09
N ASN A 46 11.00 -3.54 5.00
CA ASN A 46 12.25 -3.43 4.25
C ASN A 46 12.07 -3.52 2.72
N LEU A 47 10.92 -3.11 2.19
CA LEU A 47 10.76 -2.86 0.75
C LEU A 47 11.60 -1.65 0.31
N ASP A 48 11.84 -1.55 -0.99
CA ASP A 48 12.62 -0.45 -1.57
C ASP A 48 11.71 0.64 -2.13
N VAL A 49 10.52 0.27 -2.63
CA VAL A 49 9.53 1.21 -3.16
C VAL A 49 8.15 0.88 -2.60
N TYR A 50 7.56 1.84 -1.90
CA TYR A 50 6.16 1.83 -1.50
C TYR A 50 5.32 2.52 -2.59
N ALA A 51 4.33 1.82 -3.15
CA ALA A 51 3.49 2.33 -4.22
C ALA A 51 2.00 2.21 -3.88
N HIS A 52 1.23 3.23 -4.24
CA HIS A 52 -0.22 3.20 -4.23
C HIS A 52 -0.75 4.03 -5.40
N ASN A 53 -1.69 3.46 -6.16
CA ASN A 53 -2.29 4.17 -7.27
C ASN A 53 -3.47 5.03 -6.83
N VAL A 54 -3.40 6.31 -7.18
CA VAL A 54 -4.56 7.22 -7.15
C VAL A 54 -5.53 6.92 -8.31
N GLU A 55 -5.01 6.34 -9.40
CA GLU A 55 -5.65 5.90 -10.65
C GLU A 55 -6.16 7.01 -11.57
N THR A 56 -6.86 8.01 -11.05
CA THR A 56 -7.49 9.05 -11.86
C THR A 56 -7.51 10.39 -11.11
N VAL A 57 -7.89 11.46 -11.81
CA VAL A 57 -8.12 12.79 -11.21
C VAL A 57 -9.36 12.79 -10.31
N LYS A 58 -9.41 13.72 -9.35
CA LYS A 58 -10.44 13.80 -8.30
C LYS A 58 -11.87 13.86 -8.87
N GLU A 59 -12.04 14.58 -9.97
CA GLU A 59 -13.30 14.79 -10.67
C GLU A 59 -13.89 13.49 -11.26
N LEU A 60 -13.04 12.51 -11.57
CA LEU A 60 -13.45 11.24 -12.19
C LEU A 60 -13.43 10.05 -11.22
N GLN A 61 -12.97 10.24 -9.99
CA GLN A 61 -12.79 9.16 -9.00
C GLN A 61 -14.06 8.32 -8.81
N THR A 62 -15.20 8.98 -8.60
CA THR A 62 -16.51 8.33 -8.35
C THR A 62 -17.07 7.62 -9.58
N HIS A 63 -16.59 7.95 -10.78
CA HIS A 63 -17.03 7.36 -12.04
C HIS A 63 -16.16 6.16 -12.45
N VAL A 64 -14.87 6.18 -12.12
CA VAL A 64 -13.89 5.20 -12.61
C VAL A 64 -13.56 4.13 -11.57
N ARG A 65 -13.51 4.50 -10.28
CA ARG A 65 -13.11 3.57 -9.21
C ARG A 65 -14.31 3.08 -8.42
N ASP A 66 -14.09 1.99 -7.70
CA ASP A 66 -15.03 1.47 -6.71
C ASP A 66 -15.42 2.57 -5.71
N HIS A 67 -16.70 2.65 -5.33
CA HIS A 67 -17.24 3.69 -4.45
C HIS A 67 -16.61 3.72 -3.05
N ARG A 68 -15.87 2.68 -2.66
CA ARG A 68 -15.11 2.61 -1.40
C ARG A 68 -13.73 3.26 -1.50
N ALA A 69 -13.23 3.52 -2.70
CA ALA A 69 -11.97 4.22 -2.92
C ALA A 69 -12.17 5.74 -2.77
N ASN A 70 -11.23 6.40 -2.09
CA ASN A 70 -11.31 7.84 -1.84
C ASN A 70 -10.01 8.52 -2.31
N PHE A 71 -10.15 9.59 -3.11
CA PHE A 71 -9.00 10.28 -3.71
C PHE A 71 -8.06 10.87 -2.66
N ASP A 72 -8.62 11.57 -1.66
CA ASP A 72 -7.83 12.19 -0.59
C ASP A 72 -7.19 11.11 0.30
N GLN A 73 -7.86 9.99 0.53
CA GLN A 73 -7.31 8.83 1.22
C GLN A 73 -6.14 8.19 0.46
N SER A 74 -6.28 8.00 -0.86
CA SER A 74 -5.20 7.50 -1.73
C SER A 74 -3.97 8.40 -1.68
N LEU A 75 -4.15 9.73 -1.60
CA LEU A 75 -3.01 10.64 -1.39
C LEU A 75 -2.43 10.50 0.02
N ASN A 76 -3.28 10.43 1.05
CA ASN A 76 -2.82 10.38 2.44
C ASN A 76 -1.96 9.14 2.77
N VAL A 77 -2.18 8.00 2.10
CA VAL A 77 -1.33 6.81 2.30
C VAL A 77 0.05 6.92 1.67
N LEU A 78 0.25 7.87 0.73
CA LEU A 78 1.55 8.14 0.10
C LEU A 78 2.40 9.14 0.90
N ILE A 79 1.79 9.90 1.83
CA ILE A 79 2.47 10.95 2.62
C ILE A 79 2.92 10.35 3.98
N TYR A 80 3.39 9.10 3.97
CA TYR A 80 3.87 8.42 5.18
C TYR A 80 5.31 8.82 5.54
#